data_AF-A0A354YW36-F1
#
_entry.id   AF-A0A354YW36-F1
#
_cell.length_a   1.000
_cell.length_b   1.000
_cell.length_c   1.000
_cell.angle_alpha   90.00
_cell.angle_beta   90.00
_cell.angle_gamma   90.00
#
_symmetry.space_group_name_H-M   'P 1'
#
loop_
_entity.id
_entity.type
_entity.pdbx_description
1 polymer ?
#
loop_
_entity_poly.entity_id
_entity_poly.type
_entity_poly.pdbx_seq_one_letter_code
_entity_poly.pdbx_strand_id
1 'polypeptide(L)'
;MENIETNLKEVRKAYRDMLDEQLINSFIKGFNPHELLRKLLKLEYYYTVRGKYKRDTSYFAHQFIYSSLIAADKLSASGENPTSIRFIQSPGILLARDKIVQSRMEKNNKDSQGEINSIREDIFRRVQTNMELFADTQRIFTITSPTGSGKTWTGFCAATKLRDRLGGNRKIVYVLPFTSIIDQNYKSIQELFHNSGEITDKERFYLLKHHHLSGQVKEENEEGYDPASSPVFEQLLTEDWQSAVIVTTFVQFFESMISVRNRMLKKFHNYAGSIFLIDEIQALDIKYYPLVEYVLNILCREYDSRVILMTATRPAIFGSSPNDRLPAMELLENYPDYYSRFNRTCLIPKLDKIGLEDFVQEIAALIKD
;
A
#
# COMPACT_ATOMS: atom_id res chain seq x y z
N MET A 1 -13.31 -25.83 26.88
CA MET A 1 -12.51 -26.04 28.10
C MET A 1 -11.97 -27.46 28.16
N GLU A 2 -12.80 -28.50 28.00
CA GLU A 2 -12.34 -29.90 27.94
C GLU A 2 -11.14 -30.12 26.99
N ASN A 3 -11.16 -29.52 25.79
CA ASN A 3 -10.07 -29.65 24.83
C ASN A 3 -8.76 -28.97 25.31
N ILE A 4 -8.86 -27.86 26.06
CA ILE A 4 -7.69 -27.16 26.64
C ILE A 4 -7.16 -27.92 27.86
N GLU A 5 -8.06 -28.45 28.70
CA GLU A 5 -7.71 -29.27 29.86
C GLU A 5 -7.05 -30.59 29.46
N THR A 6 -7.51 -31.19 28.36
CA THR A 6 -6.92 -32.42 27.82
C THR A 6 -5.53 -32.18 27.22
N ASN A 7 -5.29 -30.98 26.65
CA ASN A 7 -4.02 -30.61 26.00
C ASN A 7 -3.13 -29.71 26.86
N LEU A 8 -3.36 -29.66 28.17
CA LEU A 8 -2.74 -28.70 29.09
C LEU A 8 -1.21 -28.81 29.15
N LYS A 9 -0.66 -30.01 28.94
CA LYS A 9 0.79 -30.24 28.80
C LYS A 9 1.35 -29.56 27.56
N GLU A 10 0.65 -29.62 26.43
CA GLU A 10 1.08 -28.96 25.19
C GLU A 10 0.95 -27.45 25.30
N VAL A 11 -0.15 -26.95 25.87
CA VAL A 11 -0.35 -25.52 26.13
C VAL A 11 0.77 -24.97 27.01
N ARG A 12 1.09 -25.64 28.13
CA ARG A 12 2.21 -25.23 28.99
C ARG A 12 3.56 -25.27 28.28
N LYS A 13 3.76 -26.25 27.40
CA LYS A 13 5.00 -26.35 26.60
C LYS A 13 5.09 -25.20 25.59
N ALA A 14 4.00 -24.87 24.91
CA ALA A 14 3.95 -23.83 23.89
C ALA A 14 4.14 -22.42 24.46
N TYR A 15 3.62 -22.15 25.66
CA TYR A 15 3.63 -20.81 26.26
C TYR A 15 4.62 -20.62 27.42
N ARG A 16 5.49 -21.60 27.70
CA ARG A 16 6.43 -21.57 28.84
C ARG A 16 7.27 -20.30 28.91
N ASP A 17 7.67 -19.78 27.75
CA ASP A 17 8.57 -18.63 27.64
C ASP A 17 7.83 -17.28 27.65
N MET A 18 6.49 -17.30 27.53
CA MET A 18 5.65 -16.10 27.43
C MET A 18 4.74 -15.89 28.64
N LEU A 19 4.29 -16.98 29.28
CA LEU A 19 3.28 -16.94 30.33
C LEU A 19 3.74 -17.76 31.53
N ASP A 20 3.61 -17.17 32.73
CA ASP A 20 3.88 -17.87 33.98
C ASP A 20 2.86 -19.02 34.20
N GLU A 21 3.33 -20.14 34.75
CA GLU A 21 2.50 -21.29 35.08
C GLU A 21 1.37 -20.93 36.06
N GLN A 22 1.62 -19.99 36.99
CA GLN A 22 0.55 -19.51 37.88
C GLN A 22 -0.56 -18.81 37.09
N LEU A 23 -0.22 -18.07 36.04
CA LEU A 23 -1.19 -17.36 35.21
C LEU A 23 -2.04 -18.34 34.39
N ILE A 24 -1.42 -19.37 33.81
CA ILE A 24 -2.15 -20.45 33.10
C ILE A 24 -3.06 -21.21 34.07
N ASN A 25 -2.56 -21.58 35.25
CA ASN A 25 -3.34 -22.33 36.24
C ASN A 25 -4.50 -21.51 36.81
N SER A 26 -4.29 -20.22 37.07
CA SER A 26 -5.33 -19.31 37.54
C SER A 26 -6.39 -19.05 36.47
N PHE A 27 -5.99 -18.92 35.20
CA PHE A 27 -6.92 -18.81 34.09
C PHE A 27 -7.79 -20.06 33.99
N ILE A 28 -7.20 -21.27 33.94
CA ILE A 28 -7.95 -22.50 33.74
C ILE A 28 -8.89 -22.80 34.92
N LYS A 29 -8.39 -22.65 36.16
CA LYS A 29 -9.23 -22.87 37.36
C LYS A 29 -10.29 -21.79 37.57
N GLY A 30 -10.00 -20.56 37.16
CA GLY A 30 -10.87 -19.40 37.33
C GLY A 30 -11.76 -19.09 36.12
N PHE A 31 -11.64 -19.85 35.02
CA PHE A 31 -12.39 -19.56 33.81
C PHE A 31 -13.88 -19.88 34.01
N ASN A 32 -14.67 -18.83 34.12
CA ASN A 32 -16.13 -18.92 34.19
C ASN A 32 -16.75 -18.42 32.88
N PRO A 33 -17.26 -19.31 32.02
CA PRO A 33 -17.87 -18.92 30.75
C PRO A 33 -19.07 -17.98 30.92
N HIS A 34 -19.87 -18.16 31.98
CA HIS A 34 -21.03 -17.31 32.24
C HIS A 34 -20.63 -15.90 32.68
N GLU A 35 -19.58 -15.77 33.49
CA GLU A 35 -19.04 -14.46 33.87
C GLU A 35 -18.43 -13.74 32.68
N LEU A 36 -17.67 -14.46 31.84
CA LEU A 36 -17.14 -13.93 30.58
C LEU A 36 -18.28 -13.47 29.67
N LEU A 37 -19.29 -14.30 29.45
CA LEU A 37 -20.45 -13.96 28.61
C LEU A 37 -21.17 -12.72 29.17
N ARG A 38 -21.34 -12.62 30.49
CA ARG A 38 -21.94 -11.46 31.14
C ARG A 38 -21.10 -10.19 30.94
N LYS A 39 -19.77 -10.28 31.01
CA LYS A 39 -18.85 -9.17 30.70
C LYS A 39 -18.96 -8.76 29.23
N LEU A 40 -19.01 -9.73 28.31
CA LEU A 40 -19.17 -9.48 26.87
C LEU A 40 -20.51 -8.81 26.55
N LEU A 41 -21.64 -9.30 27.09
CA LEU A 41 -22.95 -8.67 26.93
C LEU A 41 -23.00 -7.26 27.51
N LYS A 42 -22.32 -7.02 28.65
CA LYS A 42 -22.23 -5.69 29.25
C LYS A 42 -21.41 -4.73 28.38
N LEU A 43 -20.30 -5.21 27.79
CA LEU A 43 -19.52 -4.45 26.82
C LEU A 43 -20.37 -4.13 25.59
N GLU A 44 -21.03 -5.12 25.01
CA GLU A 44 -21.95 -4.95 23.86
C GLU A 44 -22.99 -3.87 24.15
N TYR A 45 -23.65 -3.91 25.31
CA TYR A 45 -24.60 -2.89 25.74
C TYR A 45 -23.99 -1.48 25.79
N TYR A 46 -22.76 -1.34 26.31
CA TYR A 46 -22.08 -0.04 26.33
C TYR A 46 -21.72 0.50 24.93
N TYR A 47 -21.38 -0.40 24.00
CA TYR A 47 -21.09 -0.06 22.61
C TYR A 47 -22.34 0.28 21.79
N THR A 48 -23.40 -0.50 21.95
CA THR A 48 -24.60 -0.39 21.10
C THR A 48 -25.59 0.63 21.65
N VAL A 49 -25.88 0.61 22.95
CA VAL A 49 -26.98 1.39 23.55
C VAL A 49 -26.51 2.71 24.15
N ARG A 50 -25.40 2.72 24.91
CA ARG A 50 -24.97 3.95 25.60
C ARG A 50 -24.14 4.91 24.77
N GLY A 51 -23.66 4.50 23.59
CA GLY A 51 -22.75 5.32 22.77
C GLY A 51 -21.49 5.76 23.52
N LYS A 52 -21.12 5.02 24.59
CA LYS A 52 -20.02 5.41 25.50
C LYS A 52 -18.66 5.40 24.79
N TYR A 53 -18.54 4.61 23.73
CA TYR A 53 -17.36 4.49 22.89
C TYR A 53 -17.73 4.88 21.45
N LYS A 54 -16.84 5.62 20.78
CA LYS A 54 -16.98 5.93 19.36
C LYS A 54 -16.92 4.62 18.55
N ARG A 55 -18.02 4.27 17.86
CA ARG A 55 -18.21 2.96 17.21
C ARG A 55 -17.14 2.67 16.15
N ASP A 56 -16.70 3.70 15.45
CA ASP A 56 -15.64 3.65 14.45
C ASP A 56 -14.26 3.37 15.04
N THR A 57 -13.81 4.15 16.03
CA THR A 57 -12.54 3.89 16.72
C THR A 57 -12.52 2.47 17.28
N SER A 58 -13.65 1.99 17.80
CA SER A 58 -13.80 0.66 18.35
C SER A 58 -13.73 -0.44 17.26
N TYR A 59 -14.34 -0.19 16.10
CA TYR A 59 -14.25 -1.08 14.94
C TYR A 59 -12.80 -1.26 14.50
N PHE A 60 -12.07 -0.16 14.25
CA PHE A 60 -10.69 -0.25 13.79
C PHE A 60 -9.76 -0.83 14.88
N ALA A 61 -9.95 -0.47 16.14
CA ALA A 61 -9.20 -1.07 17.25
C ALA A 61 -9.40 -2.58 17.34
N HIS A 62 -10.66 -3.03 17.20
CA HIS A 62 -10.96 -4.46 17.11
C HIS A 62 -10.25 -5.11 15.93
N GLN A 63 -10.33 -4.52 14.73
CA GLN A 63 -9.66 -5.05 13.54
C GLN A 63 -8.14 -5.17 13.73
N PHE A 64 -7.53 -4.17 14.37
CA PHE A 64 -6.11 -4.18 14.67
C PHE A 64 -5.72 -5.30 15.63
N ILE A 65 -6.41 -5.43 16.76
CA ILE A 65 -6.12 -6.47 17.76
C ILE A 65 -6.37 -7.86 17.16
N TYR A 66 -7.49 -8.03 16.46
CA TYR A 66 -7.85 -9.28 15.79
C TYR A 66 -6.80 -9.70 14.76
N SER A 67 -6.37 -8.75 13.92
CA SER A 67 -5.33 -8.95 12.91
C SER A 67 -4.01 -9.36 13.54
N SER A 68 -3.57 -8.66 14.59
CA SER A 68 -2.32 -8.95 15.31
C SER A 68 -2.32 -10.33 15.97
N LEU A 69 -3.44 -10.71 16.61
CA LEU A 69 -3.57 -12.00 17.27
C LEU A 69 -3.49 -13.16 16.28
N ILE A 70 -4.18 -13.04 15.14
CA ILE A 70 -4.14 -14.10 14.11
C ILE A 70 -2.76 -14.23 13.47
N ALA A 71 -2.09 -13.10 13.20
CA ALA A 71 -0.74 -13.12 12.64
C ALA A 71 0.25 -13.78 13.62
N ALA A 72 0.17 -13.43 14.91
CA ALA A 72 1.01 -14.02 15.94
C ALA A 72 0.78 -15.54 16.11
N ASP A 73 -0.48 -15.98 16.11
CA ASP A 73 -0.84 -17.40 16.22
C ASP A 73 -0.30 -18.22 15.04
N LYS A 74 -0.41 -17.69 13.81
CA LYS A 74 0.12 -18.34 12.60
C LYS A 74 1.64 -18.42 12.59
N LEU A 75 2.31 -17.33 12.93
CA LEU A 75 3.77 -17.29 13.00
C LEU A 75 4.30 -18.28 14.05
N SER A 76 3.61 -18.37 15.20
CA SER A 76 3.92 -19.36 16.21
C SER A 76 3.70 -20.79 15.70
N ALA A 77 2.58 -21.04 15.01
CA ALA A 77 2.26 -22.35 14.45
C ALA A 77 3.19 -22.79 13.32
N SER A 78 3.77 -21.86 12.55
CA SER A 78 4.73 -22.19 11.49
C SER A 78 6.11 -22.58 12.02
N GLY A 79 6.43 -22.28 13.29
CA GLY A 79 7.75 -22.52 13.88
C GLY A 79 8.85 -21.62 13.30
N GLU A 80 8.46 -20.58 12.57
CA GLU A 80 9.37 -19.65 11.90
C GLU A 80 9.61 -18.42 12.79
N ASN A 81 10.84 -17.89 12.76
CA ASN A 81 11.13 -16.65 13.45
C ASN A 81 10.63 -15.45 12.63
N PRO A 82 10.15 -14.36 13.28
CA PRO A 82 9.81 -13.14 12.57
C PRO A 82 11.03 -12.67 11.77
N THR A 83 10.88 -12.59 10.45
CA THR A 83 11.95 -12.20 9.57
C THR A 83 12.31 -10.74 9.75
N SER A 84 13.61 -10.43 9.68
CA SER A 84 14.07 -9.03 9.70
C SER A 84 13.73 -8.36 8.38
N ILE A 85 12.60 -7.65 8.36
CA ILE A 85 12.24 -6.75 7.25
C ILE A 85 13.42 -5.83 6.97
N ARG A 86 13.83 -5.73 5.70
CA ARG A 86 14.98 -4.92 5.29
C ARG A 86 14.51 -3.67 4.59
N PHE A 87 14.76 -2.52 5.20
CA PHE A 87 14.44 -1.22 4.63
C PHE A 87 15.64 -0.67 3.86
N ILE A 88 15.43 -0.35 2.59
CA ILE A 88 16.39 0.41 1.81
C ILE A 88 16.31 1.89 2.19
N GLN A 89 17.43 2.61 2.16
CA GLN A 89 17.42 4.05 2.38
C GLN A 89 17.16 4.80 1.07
N SER A 90 16.48 5.95 1.14
CA SER A 90 16.14 6.80 0.00
C SER A 90 17.35 7.22 -0.84
N PRO A 91 18.54 7.55 -0.30
CA PRO A 91 19.69 7.93 -1.13
C PRO A 91 20.08 6.85 -2.16
N GLY A 92 20.04 5.56 -1.79
CA GLY A 92 20.35 4.47 -2.71
C GLY A 92 19.37 4.37 -3.86
N ILE A 93 18.07 4.54 -3.58
CA ILE A 93 17.00 4.55 -4.60
C ILE A 93 17.12 5.77 -5.52
N LEU A 94 17.42 6.95 -4.97
CA LEU A 94 17.61 8.17 -5.76
C LEU A 94 18.80 8.03 -6.72
N LEU A 95 19.94 7.52 -6.23
CA LEU A 95 21.11 7.25 -7.06
C LEU A 95 20.83 6.24 -8.17
N ALA A 96 20.08 5.17 -7.86
CA ALA A 96 19.67 4.17 -8.84
C ALA A 96 18.82 4.80 -9.95
N ARG A 97 17.83 5.62 -9.57
CA ARG A 97 16.98 6.36 -10.49
C ARG A 97 17.82 7.26 -11.41
N ASP A 98 18.75 8.03 -10.85
CA ASP A 98 19.55 8.98 -11.61
C ASP A 98 20.46 8.28 -12.63
N LYS A 99 21.09 7.15 -12.25
CA LYS A 99 21.85 6.29 -13.17
C LYS A 99 20.98 5.80 -14.34
N ILE A 100 19.77 5.33 -14.05
CA ILE A 100 18.88 4.82 -15.10
C ILE A 100 18.44 5.97 -16.02
N VAL A 101 18.06 7.13 -15.48
CA VAL A 101 17.69 8.31 -16.28
C VAL A 101 18.84 8.74 -17.19
N GLN A 102 20.06 8.85 -16.65
CA GLN A 102 21.24 9.21 -17.42
C GLN A 102 21.49 8.22 -18.56
N SER A 103 21.47 6.91 -18.29
CA SER A 103 21.67 5.88 -19.32
C SER A 103 20.60 5.90 -20.42
N ARG A 104 19.36 6.30 -20.09
CA ARG A 104 18.26 6.44 -21.05
C ARG A 104 18.42 7.70 -21.90
N MET A 105 18.95 8.79 -21.32
CA MET A 105 19.26 10.01 -22.05
C MET A 105 20.40 9.79 -23.06
N GLU A 106 21.47 9.12 -22.65
CA GLU A 106 22.60 8.79 -23.53
C GLU A 106 22.21 7.91 -24.73
N LYS A 107 21.22 7.01 -24.56
CA LYS A 107 20.69 6.17 -25.63
C LYS A 107 19.71 6.88 -26.56
N ASN A 108 19.01 7.91 -26.09
CA ASN A 108 17.94 8.60 -26.82
C ASN A 108 18.35 10.02 -27.21
N ASN A 109 19.26 10.15 -28.19
CA ASN A 109 19.73 11.40 -28.78
C ASN A 109 18.68 12.12 -29.67
N LYS A 110 17.42 12.25 -29.22
CA LYS A 110 16.35 12.95 -29.97
C LYS A 110 15.92 14.22 -29.25
N ASP A 111 16.07 15.37 -29.91
CA ASP A 111 15.77 16.72 -29.37
C ASP A 111 14.37 16.86 -28.77
N SER A 112 13.36 16.18 -29.34
CA SER A 112 11.97 16.23 -28.86
C SER A 112 11.72 15.50 -27.52
N GLN A 113 12.64 14.65 -27.07
CA GLN A 113 12.61 14.07 -25.72
C GLN A 113 13.26 14.97 -24.66
N GLY A 114 14.13 15.90 -25.06
CA GLY A 114 14.85 16.79 -24.14
C GLY A 114 13.91 17.67 -23.30
N GLU A 115 12.91 18.29 -23.95
CA GLU A 115 11.92 19.12 -23.26
C GLU A 115 11.06 18.32 -22.27
N ILE A 116 10.56 17.15 -22.67
CA ILE A 116 9.74 16.30 -21.79
C ILE A 116 10.56 15.83 -20.59
N ASN A 117 11.80 15.40 -20.83
CA ASN A 117 12.67 14.92 -19.77
C ASN A 117 13.02 16.04 -18.79
N SER A 118 13.23 17.27 -19.28
CA SER A 118 13.39 18.46 -18.44
C SER A 118 12.16 18.71 -17.57
N ILE A 119 10.95 18.60 -18.14
CA ILE A 119 9.70 18.75 -17.37
C ILE A 119 9.56 17.65 -16.32
N ARG A 120 9.84 16.38 -16.68
CA ARG A 120 9.84 15.24 -15.73
C ARG A 120 10.81 15.47 -14.57
N GLU A 121 11.99 16.01 -14.87
CA GLU A 121 13.01 16.31 -13.86
C GLU A 121 12.62 17.48 -12.96
N ASP A 122 11.98 18.52 -13.50
CA ASP A 122 11.43 19.62 -12.70
C ASP A 122 10.31 19.14 -11.76
N ILE A 123 9.35 18.35 -12.27
CA ILE A 123 8.30 17.73 -11.46
C ILE A 123 8.92 16.87 -10.34
N PHE A 124 9.89 16.01 -10.71
CA PHE A 124 10.57 15.15 -9.76
C PHE A 124 11.22 15.97 -8.64
N ARG A 125 12.07 16.95 -8.98
CA ARG A 125 12.78 17.78 -8.01
C ARG A 125 11.84 18.54 -7.08
N ARG A 126 10.78 19.18 -7.62
CA ARG A 126 9.80 19.92 -6.81
C ARG A 126 9.11 19.02 -5.80
N VAL A 127 8.64 17.84 -6.22
CA VAL A 127 7.99 16.88 -5.32
C VAL A 127 8.97 16.38 -4.25
N GLN A 128 10.21 16.06 -4.60
CA GLN A 128 11.21 15.61 -3.61
C GLN A 128 11.58 16.70 -2.60
N THR A 129 11.63 17.97 -3.02
CA THR A 129 11.88 19.10 -2.13
C THR A 129 10.70 19.34 -1.20
N ASN A 130 9.48 19.39 -1.74
CA ASN A 130 8.29 19.64 -0.94
C ASN A 130 7.99 18.49 0.03
N MET A 131 8.28 17.25 -0.36
CA MET A 131 8.16 16.12 0.56
C MET A 131 9.07 16.30 1.79
N GLU A 132 10.31 16.75 1.58
CA GLU A 132 11.26 17.01 2.67
C GLU A 132 10.75 18.09 3.63
N LEU A 133 10.17 19.16 3.08
CA LEU A 133 9.68 20.31 3.85
C LEU A 133 8.45 19.97 4.69
N PHE A 134 7.55 19.13 4.18
CA PHE A 134 6.25 18.88 4.78
C PHE A 134 6.13 17.53 5.51
N ALA A 135 7.15 16.66 5.43
CA ALA A 135 7.15 15.32 6.02
C ALA A 135 6.70 15.27 7.50
N ASP A 136 7.15 16.24 8.30
CA ASP A 136 6.95 16.26 9.74
C ASP A 136 5.60 16.89 10.17
N THR A 137 4.98 17.69 9.29
CA THR A 137 3.78 18.47 9.63
C THR A 137 2.51 17.96 8.96
N GLN A 138 2.64 17.19 7.87
CA GLN A 138 1.51 16.71 7.08
C GLN A 138 1.38 15.19 7.16
N ARG A 139 0.14 14.71 7.00
CA ARG A 139 -0.18 13.28 7.02
C ARG A 139 -0.67 12.75 5.68
N ILE A 140 -1.33 13.61 4.90
CA ILE A 140 -1.88 13.30 3.60
C ILE A 140 -1.23 14.23 2.58
N PHE A 141 -0.71 13.64 1.51
CA PHE A 141 -0.06 14.32 0.41
C PHE A 141 -0.76 13.98 -0.91
N THR A 142 -0.70 14.89 -1.87
CA THR A 142 -1.18 14.67 -3.24
C THR A 142 -0.06 15.03 -4.22
N ILE A 143 0.05 14.27 -5.30
CA ILE A 143 0.90 14.54 -6.47
C ILE A 143 -0.04 14.56 -7.68
N THR A 144 -0.51 15.76 -8.03
CA THR A 144 -1.35 15.95 -9.22
C THR A 144 -0.45 16.30 -10.40
N SER A 145 -0.35 15.43 -11.41
CA SER A 145 0.42 15.75 -12.63
C SER A 145 -0.05 14.97 -13.85
N PRO A 146 0.19 15.47 -15.09
CA PRO A 146 -0.25 14.81 -16.32
C PRO A 146 0.18 13.34 -16.45
N THR A 147 -0.55 12.54 -17.22
CA THR A 147 -0.10 11.20 -17.60
C THR A 147 1.24 11.28 -18.36
N GLY A 148 2.16 10.37 -18.07
CA GLY A 148 3.49 10.37 -18.69
C GLY A 148 4.51 11.34 -18.07
N SER A 149 4.16 12.05 -16.99
CA SER A 149 5.05 12.93 -16.22
C SER A 149 6.08 12.20 -15.32
N GLY A 150 6.03 10.86 -15.26
CA GLY A 150 6.91 10.07 -14.39
C GLY A 150 6.41 9.88 -12.95
N LYS A 151 5.09 10.03 -12.71
CA LYS A 151 4.45 9.88 -11.38
C LYS A 151 4.95 8.67 -10.59
N THR A 152 5.04 7.49 -11.20
CA THR A 152 5.44 6.24 -10.52
C THR A 152 6.76 6.39 -9.76
N TRP A 153 7.84 6.81 -10.43
CA TRP A 153 9.14 7.00 -9.77
C TRP A 153 9.15 8.22 -8.86
N THR A 154 8.52 9.32 -9.26
CA THR A 154 8.43 10.53 -8.44
C THR A 154 7.75 10.25 -7.10
N GLY A 155 6.60 9.59 -7.10
CA GLY A 155 5.88 9.25 -5.88
C GLY A 155 6.55 8.15 -5.06
N PHE A 156 7.14 7.14 -5.72
CA PHE A 156 7.90 6.10 -5.00
C PHE A 156 9.12 6.69 -4.27
N CYS A 157 9.94 7.51 -4.96
CA CYS A 157 11.06 8.19 -4.32
C CYS A 157 10.60 9.17 -3.22
N ALA A 158 9.46 9.84 -3.40
CA ALA A 158 8.89 10.68 -2.34
C ALA A 158 8.50 9.85 -1.12
N ALA A 159 7.92 8.65 -1.32
CA ALA A 159 7.57 7.73 -0.25
C ALA A 159 8.81 7.20 0.49
N THR A 160 9.90 6.88 -0.22
CA THR A 160 11.17 6.47 0.43
C THR A 160 11.78 7.60 1.23
N LYS A 161 11.73 8.83 0.71
CA LYS A 161 12.21 10.01 1.42
C LYS A 161 11.41 10.29 2.69
N LEU A 162 10.08 10.20 2.60
CA LEU A 162 9.18 10.32 3.75
C LEU A 162 9.46 9.25 4.81
N ARG A 163 9.71 7.99 4.40
CA ARG A 163 10.07 6.91 5.33
C ARG A 163 11.32 7.27 6.13
N ASP A 164 12.39 7.69 5.46
CA ASP A 164 13.66 8.00 6.12
C ASP A 164 13.50 9.16 7.11
N ARG A 165 12.76 10.20 6.74
CA ARG A 165 12.42 11.32 7.63
C ARG A 165 11.67 10.88 8.88
N LEU A 166 10.82 9.87 8.76
CA LEU A 166 9.99 9.35 9.85
C LEU A 166 10.64 8.16 10.60
N GLY A 167 11.97 7.98 10.50
CA GLY A 167 12.74 7.00 11.27
C GLY A 167 13.19 5.76 10.50
N GLY A 168 12.91 5.66 9.19
CA GLY A 168 13.50 4.65 8.30
C GLY A 168 12.89 3.25 8.37
N ASN A 169 11.94 2.98 9.28
CA ASN A 169 11.41 1.65 9.57
C ASN A 169 9.91 1.47 9.23
N ARG A 170 9.40 2.28 8.28
CA ARG A 170 7.99 2.26 7.86
C ARG A 170 7.84 1.51 6.54
N LYS A 171 6.84 0.63 6.44
CA LYS A 171 6.52 -0.06 5.19
C LYS A 171 5.93 0.91 4.18
N ILE A 172 6.23 0.73 2.90
CA ILE A 172 5.56 1.42 1.80
C ILE A 172 4.58 0.44 1.15
N VAL A 173 3.30 0.76 1.15
CA VAL A 173 2.28 -0.04 0.48
C VAL A 173 1.84 0.74 -0.75
N TYR A 174 2.24 0.26 -1.93
CA TYR A 174 1.88 0.82 -3.22
C TYR A 174 0.59 0.20 -3.74
N VAL A 175 -0.46 1.00 -3.82
CA VAL A 175 -1.84 0.58 -4.03
C VAL A 175 -2.30 1.03 -5.42
N LEU A 176 -2.59 0.05 -6.29
CA LEU A 176 -2.93 0.27 -7.70
C LEU A 176 -4.41 -0.08 -7.98
N PRO A 177 -5.06 0.57 -8.96
CA PRO A 177 -6.47 0.36 -9.25
C PRO A 177 -6.75 -1.00 -9.93
N PHE A 178 -5.85 -1.44 -10.81
CA PHE A 178 -6.06 -2.61 -11.68
C PHE A 178 -4.90 -3.60 -11.57
N THR A 179 -5.23 -4.88 -11.68
CA THR A 179 -4.24 -5.97 -11.61
C THR A 179 -3.31 -6.01 -12.81
N SER A 180 -3.80 -5.60 -13.98
CA SER A 180 -3.05 -5.56 -15.24
C SER A 180 -1.83 -4.64 -15.20
N ILE A 181 -1.84 -3.62 -14.34
CA ILE A 181 -0.80 -2.59 -14.24
C ILE A 181 0.21 -2.91 -13.12
N ILE A 182 -0.08 -3.90 -12.27
CA ILE A 182 0.80 -4.30 -11.15
C ILE A 182 2.11 -4.84 -11.67
N ASP A 183 2.11 -5.74 -12.66
CA ASP A 183 3.33 -6.34 -13.20
C ASP A 183 4.30 -5.29 -13.73
N GLN A 184 3.76 -4.30 -14.45
CA GLN A 184 4.56 -3.20 -14.99
C GLN A 184 5.14 -2.33 -13.88
N ASN A 185 4.32 -1.90 -12.92
CA ASN A 185 4.78 -1.06 -11.81
C ASN A 185 5.74 -1.79 -10.87
N TYR A 186 5.48 -3.06 -10.60
CA TYR A 186 6.37 -3.93 -9.83
C TYR A 186 7.74 -3.98 -10.49
N LYS A 187 7.82 -4.31 -11.79
CA LYS A 187 9.08 -4.33 -12.55
C LYS A 187 9.78 -2.97 -12.56
N SER A 188 9.04 -1.87 -12.68
CA SER A 188 9.61 -0.52 -12.64
C SER A 188 10.21 -0.16 -11.27
N ILE A 189 9.65 -0.68 -10.18
CA ILE A 189 10.21 -0.49 -8.83
C ILE A 189 11.38 -1.44 -8.62
N GLN A 190 11.24 -2.70 -9.03
CA GLN A 190 12.29 -3.72 -8.98
C GLN A 190 13.56 -3.25 -9.71
N GLU A 191 13.42 -2.56 -10.85
CA GLU A 191 14.54 -1.93 -11.57
C GLU A 191 15.31 -0.93 -10.68
N LEU A 192 14.63 -0.11 -9.88
CA LEU A 192 15.27 0.83 -8.94
C LEU A 192 16.05 0.08 -7.85
N PHE A 193 15.49 -0.99 -7.31
CA PHE A 193 16.15 -1.78 -6.28
C PHE A 193 17.36 -2.57 -6.82
N HIS A 194 17.30 -3.10 -8.05
CA HIS A 194 18.46 -3.77 -8.66
C HIS A 194 19.61 -2.79 -8.90
N ASN A 195 19.29 -1.57 -9.36
CA ASN A 195 20.29 -0.54 -9.66
C ASN A 195 20.81 0.20 -8.42
N SER A 196 20.19 0.03 -7.25
CA SER A 196 20.74 0.57 -5.99
C SER A 196 21.92 -0.27 -5.47
N GLY A 197 22.12 -1.48 -6.01
CA GLY A 197 23.14 -2.42 -5.54
C GLY A 197 22.78 -3.16 -4.26
N GLU A 198 21.53 -3.04 -3.79
CA GLU A 198 21.07 -3.66 -2.53
C GLU A 198 20.31 -4.97 -2.71
N ILE A 199 19.82 -5.28 -3.92
CA ILE A 199 19.25 -6.60 -4.19
C ILE A 199 20.40 -7.62 -4.37
N THR A 200 20.49 -8.50 -3.37
CA THR A 200 21.11 -9.83 -3.43
C THR A 200 19.99 -10.89 -3.51
N ASP A 201 20.29 -12.19 -3.37
CA ASP A 201 19.41 -13.39 -3.45
C ASP A 201 18.13 -13.38 -2.57
N LYS A 202 17.73 -12.23 -2.03
CA LYS A 202 16.76 -12.00 -0.96
C LYS A 202 15.76 -10.87 -1.29
N GLU A 203 15.37 -10.73 -2.57
CA GLU A 203 14.44 -9.70 -3.07
C GLU A 203 13.13 -9.60 -2.26
N ARG A 204 12.57 -10.74 -1.84
CA ARG A 204 11.29 -10.83 -1.09
C ARG A 204 11.23 -10.01 0.20
N PHE A 205 12.37 -9.74 0.84
CA PHE A 205 12.43 -8.92 2.07
C PHE A 205 12.34 -7.41 1.80
N TYR A 206 12.62 -6.99 0.56
CA TYR A 206 12.63 -5.61 0.13
C TYR A 206 11.37 -5.24 -0.65
N LEU A 207 10.93 -6.13 -1.53
CA LEU A 207 9.80 -5.91 -2.44
C LEU A 207 8.92 -7.16 -2.52
N LEU A 208 7.62 -6.98 -2.32
CA LEU A 208 6.61 -8.04 -2.38
C LEU A 208 5.46 -7.64 -3.32
N LYS A 209 5.06 -8.56 -4.21
CA LYS A 209 3.87 -8.41 -5.07
C LYS A 209 2.69 -9.17 -4.48
N HIS A 210 1.59 -8.48 -4.14
CA HIS A 210 0.38 -9.12 -3.61
C HIS A 210 -0.85 -8.83 -4.47
N HIS A 211 -1.32 -9.83 -5.22
CA HIS A 211 -2.54 -9.80 -6.02
C HIS A 211 -3.25 -11.16 -5.97
N HIS A 212 -4.50 -11.26 -6.41
CA HIS A 212 -5.31 -12.48 -6.30
C HIS A 212 -4.67 -13.76 -6.91
N LEU A 213 -3.67 -13.63 -7.78
CA LEU A 213 -2.90 -14.72 -8.38
C LEU A 213 -1.59 -15.05 -7.64
N SER A 214 -1.16 -14.27 -6.64
CA SER A 214 0.08 -14.53 -5.88
C SER A 214 -0.03 -15.72 -4.90
N GLY A 215 -1.08 -16.54 -5.01
CA GLY A 215 -1.27 -17.77 -4.25
C GLY A 215 -1.05 -19.06 -5.05
N GLN A 216 -0.60 -18.97 -6.31
CA GLN A 216 -0.19 -20.13 -7.11
C GLN A 216 1.33 -20.13 -7.24
N VAL A 217 2.02 -20.70 -6.25
CA VAL A 217 3.43 -21.06 -6.38
C VAL A 217 3.51 -22.23 -7.37
N LYS A 218 4.27 -22.08 -8.45
CA LYS A 218 4.62 -23.19 -9.34
C LYS A 218 5.57 -24.12 -8.58
N GLU A 219 5.22 -25.40 -8.48
CA GLU A 219 6.15 -26.44 -8.05
C GLU A 219 7.26 -26.59 -9.10
N GLU A 220 8.35 -25.86 -8.94
CA GLU A 220 9.59 -26.16 -9.66
C GLU A 220 10.48 -27.00 -8.75
N ASN A 221 10.61 -28.27 -9.12
CA ASN A 221 11.47 -29.25 -8.47
C ASN A 221 12.94 -28.89 -8.76
N GLU A 222 13.62 -28.23 -7.84
CA GLU A 222 15.09 -28.16 -7.84
C GLU A 222 15.67 -28.51 -6.47
N GLU A 223 16.66 -29.41 -6.51
CA GLU A 223 17.36 -29.97 -5.36
C GLU A 223 18.21 -28.90 -4.66
N GLY A 224 17.70 -28.40 -3.54
CA GLY A 224 18.38 -27.43 -2.69
C GLY A 224 17.43 -26.89 -1.63
N TYR A 225 17.08 -27.70 -0.63
CA TYR A 225 16.12 -27.33 0.42
C TYR A 225 16.72 -26.26 1.35
N ASP A 226 16.50 -24.98 1.02
CA ASP A 226 16.57 -23.87 1.96
C ASP A 226 15.21 -23.71 2.64
N PRO A 227 15.09 -23.91 3.97
CA PRO A 227 13.84 -23.69 4.71
C PRO A 227 13.21 -22.30 4.44
N ALA A 228 14.04 -21.28 4.19
CA ALA A 228 13.59 -19.93 3.87
C ALA A 228 13.00 -19.77 2.45
N SER A 229 13.00 -20.84 1.66
CA SER A 229 12.44 -20.91 0.30
C SER A 229 11.28 -21.92 0.19
N SER A 230 10.72 -22.38 1.32
CA SER A 230 9.53 -23.23 1.34
C SER A 230 8.29 -22.49 0.80
N PRO A 231 7.46 -23.10 -0.07
CA PRO A 231 6.20 -22.50 -0.54
C PRO A 231 5.27 -22.05 0.59
N VAL A 232 5.31 -22.75 1.73
CA VAL A 232 4.52 -22.40 2.93
C VAL A 232 5.03 -21.10 3.56
N PHE A 233 6.35 -20.90 3.58
CA PHE A 233 6.98 -19.69 4.08
C PHE A 233 6.71 -18.50 3.17
N GLU A 234 6.77 -18.68 1.84
CA GLU A 234 6.42 -17.62 0.89
C GLU A 234 4.97 -17.18 1.00
N GLN A 235 4.05 -18.14 1.18
CA GLN A 235 2.65 -17.86 1.43
C GLN A 235 2.48 -17.08 2.74
N LEU A 236 3.21 -17.44 3.80
CA LEU A 236 3.17 -16.74 5.09
C LEU A 236 3.68 -15.28 4.95
N LEU A 237 4.83 -15.06 4.33
CA LEU A 237 5.37 -13.71 4.08
C LEU A 237 4.40 -12.83 3.28
N THR A 238 3.73 -13.46 2.29
CA THR A 238 2.75 -12.80 1.42
C THR A 238 1.45 -12.49 2.15
N GLU A 239 0.96 -13.40 2.98
CA GLU A 239 -0.25 -13.21 3.79
C GLU A 239 -0.05 -12.16 4.89
N ASP A 240 1.13 -12.11 5.49
CA ASP A 240 1.46 -11.22 6.62
C ASP A 240 2.24 -9.96 6.22
N TRP A 241 2.40 -9.69 4.91
CA TRP A 241 3.04 -8.47 4.39
C TRP A 241 4.42 -8.19 5.02
N GLN A 242 5.27 -9.22 5.12
CA GLN A 242 6.60 -9.16 5.75
C GLN A 242 7.69 -8.62 4.81
N SER A 243 7.40 -7.49 4.14
CA SER A 243 8.33 -6.81 3.23
C SER A 243 8.30 -5.29 3.45
N ALA A 244 9.41 -4.61 3.16
CA ALA A 244 9.52 -3.16 3.30
C ALA A 244 8.66 -2.41 2.27
N VAL A 245 8.50 -2.98 1.08
CA VAL A 245 7.63 -2.43 0.03
C VAL A 245 6.66 -3.51 -0.45
N ILE A 246 5.37 -3.18 -0.44
CA ILE A 246 4.30 -4.09 -0.86
C ILE A 246 3.53 -3.44 -2.01
N VAL A 247 3.46 -4.10 -3.16
CA VAL A 247 2.63 -3.66 -4.28
C VAL A 247 1.33 -4.45 -4.29
N THR A 248 0.19 -3.76 -4.19
CA THR A 248 -1.13 -4.39 -4.09
C THR A 248 -2.23 -3.63 -4.83
N THR A 249 -3.47 -4.11 -4.73
CA THR A 249 -4.65 -3.54 -5.41
C THR A 249 -5.56 -2.76 -4.48
N PHE A 250 -6.43 -1.92 -5.04
CA PHE A 250 -7.52 -1.28 -4.32
C PHE A 250 -8.38 -2.28 -3.55
N VAL A 251 -8.77 -3.38 -4.20
CA VAL A 251 -9.59 -4.43 -3.57
C VAL A 251 -8.87 -4.99 -2.35
N GLN A 252 -7.61 -5.42 -2.50
CA GLN A 252 -6.84 -5.96 -1.39
C GLN A 252 -6.63 -4.95 -0.26
N PHE A 253 -6.40 -3.68 -0.61
CA PHE A 253 -6.18 -2.61 0.36
C PHE A 253 -7.46 -2.27 1.14
N PHE A 254 -8.54 -1.89 0.44
CA PHE A 254 -9.78 -1.44 1.07
C PHE A 254 -10.56 -2.58 1.73
N GLU A 255 -10.59 -3.79 1.14
CA GLU A 255 -11.26 -4.93 1.79
C GLU A 255 -10.53 -5.36 3.07
N SER A 256 -9.21 -5.19 3.18
CA SER A 256 -8.50 -5.49 4.44
C SER A 256 -8.95 -4.58 5.60
N MET A 257 -9.56 -3.43 5.31
CA MET A 257 -10.01 -2.46 6.31
C MET A 257 -11.51 -2.55 6.60
N ILE A 258 -12.33 -2.84 5.58
CA ILE A 258 -13.79 -2.69 5.64
C ILE A 258 -14.51 -4.06 5.63
N SER A 259 -13.82 -5.15 5.30
CA SER A 259 -14.45 -6.47 5.19
C SER A 259 -14.73 -7.12 6.55
N VAL A 260 -15.70 -8.01 6.59
CA VAL A 260 -15.94 -8.95 7.72
C VAL A 260 -15.33 -10.33 7.48
N ARG A 261 -14.65 -10.54 6.33
CA ARG A 261 -14.07 -11.84 5.98
C ARG A 261 -12.70 -12.04 6.64
N ASN A 262 -12.59 -13.09 7.45
CA ASN A 262 -11.38 -13.43 8.22
C ASN A 262 -10.08 -13.47 7.40
N ARG A 263 -10.09 -13.91 6.14
CA ARG A 263 -8.86 -13.95 5.31
C ARG A 263 -8.31 -12.56 5.00
N MET A 264 -9.17 -11.54 4.87
CA MET A 264 -8.79 -10.18 4.49
C MET A 264 -8.35 -9.34 5.69
N LEU A 265 -8.95 -9.60 6.86
CA LEU A 265 -8.65 -8.85 8.10
C LEU A 265 -7.27 -9.11 8.68
N LYS A 266 -6.58 -10.16 8.22
CA LYS A 266 -5.27 -10.59 8.73
C LYS A 266 -4.16 -9.54 8.56
N LYS A 267 -4.32 -8.60 7.64
CA LYS A 267 -3.26 -7.66 7.23
C LYS A 267 -3.31 -6.31 7.93
N PHE A 268 -4.41 -6.00 8.62
CA PHE A 268 -4.65 -4.66 9.13
C PHE A 268 -3.59 -4.19 10.14
N HIS A 269 -3.00 -5.08 10.92
CA HIS A 269 -1.90 -4.73 11.83
C HIS A 269 -0.69 -4.12 11.11
N ASN A 270 -0.43 -4.50 9.86
CA ASN A 270 0.64 -3.94 9.04
C ASN A 270 0.37 -2.52 8.52
N TYR A 271 -0.83 -1.97 8.75
CA TYR A 271 -1.19 -0.64 8.27
C TYR A 271 -0.66 0.43 9.23
N ALA A 272 -0.47 0.08 10.50
CA ALA A 272 0.08 0.98 11.49
C ALA A 272 1.50 1.43 11.11
N GLY A 273 1.72 2.73 11.16
CA GLY A 273 2.98 3.39 10.80
C GLY A 273 3.32 3.37 9.30
N SER A 274 2.56 2.67 8.46
CA SER A 274 2.86 2.51 7.03
C SER A 274 2.61 3.77 6.21
N ILE A 275 3.29 3.85 5.07
CA ILE A 275 3.12 4.87 4.03
C ILE A 275 2.34 4.25 2.87
N PHE A 276 1.16 4.78 2.59
CA PHE A 276 0.31 4.33 1.50
C PHE A 276 0.53 5.23 0.28
N LEU A 277 1.14 4.68 -0.76
CA LEU A 277 1.23 5.32 -2.07
C LEU A 277 0.04 4.84 -2.89
N ILE A 278 -0.96 5.68 -3.15
CA ILE A 278 -2.19 5.27 -3.83
C ILE A 278 -2.25 5.93 -5.20
N ASP A 279 -2.16 5.14 -6.26
CA ASP A 279 -2.18 5.64 -7.63
C ASP A 279 -3.58 5.63 -8.20
N GLU A 280 -3.90 6.63 -9.02
CA GLU A 280 -5.14 6.74 -9.79
C GLU A 280 -6.40 6.51 -8.92
N ILE A 281 -6.44 7.14 -7.74
CA ILE A 281 -7.58 7.01 -6.79
C ILE A 281 -8.94 7.35 -7.42
N GLN A 282 -8.94 8.18 -8.46
CA GLN A 282 -10.10 8.53 -9.28
C GLN A 282 -10.70 7.35 -10.05
N ALA A 283 -10.01 6.21 -10.14
CA ALA A 283 -10.55 4.99 -10.71
C ALA A 283 -11.65 4.35 -9.82
N LEU A 284 -11.76 4.76 -8.55
CA LEU A 284 -12.88 4.36 -7.70
C LEU A 284 -14.17 5.09 -8.12
N ASP A 285 -15.29 4.40 -7.98
CA ASP A 285 -16.60 5.02 -8.12
C ASP A 285 -16.76 6.13 -7.07
N ILE A 286 -17.21 7.31 -7.52
CA ILE A 286 -17.38 8.53 -6.72
C ILE A 286 -18.22 8.26 -5.48
N LYS A 287 -19.18 7.32 -5.53
CA LYS A 287 -20.01 6.95 -4.38
C LYS A 287 -19.19 6.43 -3.19
N TYR A 288 -17.98 5.92 -3.41
CA TYR A 288 -17.08 5.42 -2.37
C TYR A 288 -16.12 6.49 -1.83
N TYR A 289 -16.02 7.66 -2.45
CA TYR A 289 -15.08 8.71 -2.02
C TYR A 289 -15.24 9.12 -0.55
N PRO A 290 -16.47 9.32 -0.01
CA PRO A 290 -16.61 9.66 1.41
C PRO A 290 -16.07 8.57 2.34
N LEU A 291 -16.28 7.30 1.98
CA LEU A 291 -15.79 6.16 2.75
C LEU A 291 -14.26 6.06 2.69
N VAL A 292 -13.69 6.19 1.49
CA VAL A 292 -12.24 6.17 1.27
C VAL A 292 -11.55 7.28 2.05
N GLU A 293 -12.04 8.52 1.92
CA GLU A 293 -11.52 9.67 2.64
C GLU A 293 -11.57 9.42 4.16
N TYR A 294 -12.70 8.93 4.66
CA TYR A 294 -12.89 8.65 6.07
C TYR A 294 -11.90 7.61 6.61
N VAL A 295 -11.75 6.48 5.89
CA VAL A 295 -10.83 5.41 6.29
C VAL A 295 -9.38 5.87 6.26
N LEU A 296 -8.97 6.61 5.22
CA LEU A 296 -7.61 7.15 5.13
C LEU A 296 -7.30 8.15 6.26
N ASN A 297 -8.27 9.01 6.61
CA ASN A 297 -8.13 9.91 7.76
C ASN A 297 -7.95 9.14 9.08
N ILE A 298 -8.68 8.04 9.27
CA ILE A 298 -8.54 7.18 10.45
C ILE A 298 -7.15 6.55 10.51
N LEU A 299 -6.63 6.01 9.40
CA LEU A 299 -5.27 5.47 9.35
C LEU A 299 -4.23 6.51 9.77
N CYS A 300 -4.34 7.71 9.23
CA CYS A 300 -3.41 8.79 9.55
C CYS A 300 -3.52 9.27 11.00
N ARG A 301 -4.74 9.34 11.56
CA ARG A 301 -5.00 9.88 12.90
C ARG A 301 -4.75 8.86 14.01
N GLU A 302 -5.25 7.63 13.86
CA GLU A 302 -5.24 6.60 14.91
C GLU A 302 -4.05 5.64 14.80
N TYR A 303 -3.50 5.47 13.60
CA TYR A 303 -2.45 4.47 13.32
C TYR A 303 -1.12 5.08 12.86
N ASP A 304 -1.00 6.41 12.93
CA ASP A 304 0.17 7.19 12.52
C ASP A 304 0.67 6.85 11.10
N SER A 305 -0.22 6.44 10.21
CA SER A 305 0.11 6.20 8.81
C SER A 305 0.30 7.51 8.04
N ARG A 306 0.89 7.42 6.85
CA ARG A 306 0.94 8.52 5.87
C ARG A 306 0.32 8.09 4.55
N VAL A 307 -0.24 9.03 3.81
CA VAL A 307 -0.87 8.77 2.51
C VAL A 307 -0.29 9.71 1.46
N ILE A 308 0.09 9.17 0.32
CA ILE A 308 0.49 9.94 -0.87
C ILE A 308 -0.44 9.51 -2.00
N LEU A 309 -1.29 10.43 -2.44
CA LEU A 309 -2.22 10.21 -3.55
C LEU A 309 -1.57 10.67 -4.84
N MET A 310 -1.44 9.79 -5.82
CA MET A 310 -0.95 10.14 -7.15
C MET A 310 -2.10 10.13 -8.14
N THR A 311 -2.17 11.16 -8.98
CA THR A 311 -3.29 11.30 -9.90
C THR A 311 -2.97 12.16 -11.12
N ALA A 312 -3.61 11.83 -12.24
CA ALA A 312 -3.68 12.69 -13.41
C ALA A 312 -4.73 13.81 -13.31
N THR A 313 -5.68 13.74 -12.37
CA THR A 313 -6.72 14.76 -12.19
C THR A 313 -7.00 14.93 -10.71
N ARG A 314 -7.09 16.16 -10.19
CA ARG A 314 -7.33 16.35 -8.75
C ARG A 314 -8.68 15.73 -8.38
N PRO A 315 -8.72 14.65 -7.58
CA PRO A 315 -9.97 14.04 -7.21
C PRO A 315 -10.65 14.92 -6.15
N ALA A 316 -11.97 15.10 -6.25
CA ALA A 316 -12.78 15.81 -5.25
C ALA A 316 -12.95 15.01 -3.93
N ILE A 317 -12.00 14.12 -3.62
CA ILE A 317 -12.05 13.28 -2.42
C ILE A 317 -11.73 14.12 -1.18
N PHE A 318 -10.80 15.07 -1.27
CA PHE A 318 -10.35 15.90 -0.14
C PHE A 318 -10.69 17.37 -0.41
N GLY A 319 -11.74 17.89 0.25
CA GLY A 319 -12.02 19.34 0.19
C GLY A 319 -13.45 19.86 0.40
N SER A 320 -14.39 19.15 1.03
CA SER A 320 -15.79 19.64 1.10
C SER A 320 -16.56 19.42 2.41
N SER A 321 -15.94 19.09 3.55
CA SER A 321 -16.68 19.01 4.82
C SER A 321 -15.94 19.64 6.02
N PRO A 322 -16.65 20.32 6.94
CA PRO A 322 -16.03 21.42 7.68
C PRO A 322 -15.24 21.06 8.94
N ASN A 323 -15.41 19.89 9.58
CA ASN A 323 -15.06 19.80 11.01
C ASN A 323 -14.15 18.66 11.50
N ASP A 324 -13.59 17.78 10.68
CA ASP A 324 -12.74 16.66 11.20
C ASP A 324 -11.69 16.10 10.21
N ARG A 325 -11.35 16.83 9.15
CA ARG A 325 -10.49 16.32 8.06
C ARG A 325 -9.04 16.79 8.18
N LEU A 326 -8.09 15.88 7.96
CA LEU A 326 -6.69 16.23 7.76
C LEU A 326 -6.54 16.95 6.41
N PRO A 327 -5.82 18.08 6.34
CA PRO A 327 -5.55 18.74 5.08
C PRO A 327 -4.66 17.85 4.21
N ALA A 328 -4.96 17.82 2.91
CA ALA A 328 -4.10 17.17 1.91
C ALA A 328 -3.13 18.22 1.35
N MET A 329 -1.83 18.00 1.51
CA MET A 329 -0.76 18.86 0.98
C MET A 329 -0.45 18.49 -0.47
N GLU A 330 -0.61 19.42 -1.41
CA GLU A 330 -0.17 19.21 -2.79
C GLU A 330 1.35 19.40 -2.88
N LEU A 331 2.05 18.36 -3.33
CA LEU A 331 3.50 18.35 -3.45
C LEU A 331 4.00 18.98 -4.74
N LEU A 332 3.18 19.00 -5.81
CA LEU A 332 3.49 19.71 -7.04
C LEU A 332 2.71 21.03 -7.10
N GLU A 333 3.33 22.09 -6.61
CA GLU A 333 2.80 23.44 -6.73
C GLU A 333 2.65 23.86 -8.20
N ASN A 334 1.59 24.63 -8.50
CA ASN A 334 1.26 25.10 -9.84
C ASN A 334 1.18 23.97 -10.88
N TYR A 335 0.72 22.78 -10.47
CA TYR A 335 0.52 21.65 -11.38
C TYR A 335 -0.28 21.97 -12.66
N PRO A 336 -1.26 22.91 -12.71
CA PRO A 336 -1.98 23.24 -13.94
C PRO A 336 -1.07 23.66 -15.10
N ASP A 337 0.06 24.33 -14.82
CA ASP A 337 1.02 24.77 -15.83
C ASP A 337 1.69 23.61 -16.56
N TYR A 338 1.76 22.44 -15.94
CA TYR A 338 2.32 21.25 -16.57
C TYR A 338 1.34 20.63 -17.57
N TYR A 339 0.03 20.78 -17.38
CA TYR A 339 -0.97 20.24 -18.31
C TYR A 339 -0.91 20.95 -19.65
N SER A 340 -0.73 22.28 -19.67
CA SER A 340 -0.58 23.03 -20.93
C SER A 340 0.66 22.61 -21.71
N ARG A 341 1.77 22.30 -21.03
CA ARG A 341 3.02 21.85 -21.65
C ARG A 341 2.98 20.39 -22.13
N PHE A 342 2.13 19.56 -21.53
CA PHE A 342 1.90 18.17 -21.96
C PHE A 342 0.79 18.04 -23.02
N ASN A 343 0.00 19.10 -23.26
CA ASN A 343 -1.11 19.06 -24.20
C ASN A 343 -0.63 19.10 -25.65
N ARG A 344 -0.36 17.92 -26.21
CA ARG A 344 0.08 17.75 -27.60
C ARG A 344 -1.06 17.32 -28.53
N THR A 345 -2.25 17.07 -27.99
CA THR A 345 -3.40 16.56 -28.74
C THR A 345 -4.31 17.72 -29.11
N CYS A 346 -4.37 18.05 -30.40
CA CYS A 346 -5.39 18.93 -30.94
C CYS A 346 -6.61 18.08 -31.32
N LEU A 347 -7.73 18.24 -30.61
CA LEU A 347 -9.00 17.68 -31.05
C LEU A 347 -9.53 18.56 -32.17
N ILE A 348 -9.65 18.00 -33.38
CA ILE A 348 -10.28 18.65 -34.52
C ILE A 348 -11.66 18.00 -34.70
N PRO A 349 -12.71 18.52 -34.03
CA PRO A 349 -14.04 17.94 -34.16
C PRO A 349 -14.60 18.23 -35.56
N LYS A 350 -14.79 17.19 -36.37
CA LYS A 350 -15.56 17.27 -37.61
C LYS A 350 -17.04 17.08 -37.26
N LEU A 351 -17.75 18.20 -37.12
CA LEU A 351 -19.16 18.22 -36.71
C LEU A 351 -20.14 18.15 -37.89
N ASP A 352 -19.63 18.25 -39.12
CA ASP A 352 -20.44 18.18 -40.33
C ASP A 352 -20.97 16.76 -40.55
N LYS A 353 -22.20 16.65 -41.06
CA LYS A 353 -22.80 15.35 -41.38
C LYS A 353 -22.03 14.72 -42.54
N ILE A 354 -21.55 13.49 -42.31
CA ILE A 354 -20.88 12.66 -43.31
C ILE A 354 -21.66 11.35 -43.50
N GLY A 355 -21.69 10.84 -44.73
CA GLY A 355 -22.24 9.51 -45.02
C GLY A 355 -21.36 8.41 -44.41
N LEU A 356 -21.96 7.26 -44.07
CA LEU A 356 -21.20 6.15 -43.47
C LEU A 356 -20.07 5.66 -44.39
N GLU A 357 -20.32 5.61 -45.70
CA GLU A 357 -19.34 5.19 -46.70
C GLU A 357 -18.17 6.18 -46.81
N ASP A 358 -18.46 7.48 -46.81
CA ASP A 358 -17.45 8.54 -46.83
C ASP A 358 -16.61 8.55 -45.55
N PHE A 359 -17.25 8.33 -44.39
CA PHE A 359 -16.55 8.21 -43.11
C PHE A 359 -15.60 7.01 -43.08
N VAL A 360 -16.04 5.86 -43.59
CA VAL A 360 -15.20 4.65 -43.66
C VAL A 360 -14.02 4.87 -44.60
N GLN A 361 -14.21 5.53 -45.75
CA GLN A 361 -13.10 5.87 -46.65
C GLN A 361 -12.11 6.83 -45.99
N GLU A 362 -12.59 7.87 -45.30
CA GLU A 362 -11.75 8.87 -44.66
C GLU A 362 -10.89 8.26 -43.54
N ILE A 363 -11.49 7.44 -42.68
CA ILE A 363 -10.77 6.74 -41.61
C ILE A 363 -9.81 5.69 -42.18
N ALA A 364 -10.20 4.95 -43.22
CA ALA A 364 -9.33 3.97 -43.87
C ALA A 364 -8.11 4.61 -44.54
N ALA A 365 -8.24 5.86 -45.03
CA ALA A 365 -7.12 6.64 -45.54
C ALA A 365 -6.16 7.08 -44.42
N LEU A 366 -6.67 7.35 -43.22
CA LEU A 366 -5.88 7.77 -42.06
C LEU A 366 -5.15 6.62 -41.34
N ILE A 367 -5.58 5.37 -41.52
CA ILE A 367 -4.98 4.17 -40.87
C ILE A 367 -3.84 3.58 -41.73
N LYS A 368 -3.58 4.11 -42.93
CA LYS A 368 -2.58 3.55 -43.88
C LYS A 368 -1.12 3.97 -43.68
N ASP A 369 -0.84 4.77 -42.65
CA ASP A 369 0.51 5.04 -42.12
C ASP A 369 0.61 4.47 -40.69
#